data_AF-Q2RSZ6-F1
#
_entry.id   AF-Q2RSZ6-F1
#
_cell.length_a   1.000
_cell.length_b   1.000
_cell.length_c   1.000
_cell.angle_alpha   90.00
_cell.angle_beta   90.00
_cell.angle_gamma   90.00
#
_symmetry.space_group_name_H-M   'P 1'
#
loop_
_entity.id
_entity.type
_entity.pdbx_description
1 polymer ?
#
loop_
_entity_poly.entity_id
_entity_poly.type
_entity_poly.pdbx_seq_one_letter_code
_entity_poly.pdbx_strand_id
1 'polypeptide(L)'
;MDLYRTVIGAILGDGDVVASLPLPLRPGGRRLSGMIPGDGRRRLNRALRRLLPRLRLLEASTMPAEARKLQEASAAEALADPQLVERGWAIFQAAWQAGLIVVLDLKNQPIPHGGRGEVTACSRLTMAQVEKELVTATARTIFADNEGVFQKIEGALRGLADLPKLRILAEMDSLRLEELREAFGHRFESTLFGLELEQLSAIATLSPHALHALRQAMGRDFLEITRWEADHVRALSETFQVVEQYRDLGPYVIAVTNPQSIRVIGQWDTRDITERVNAARIQQGKERLKGRRYETDIAVIRHVMGKHFEGLLERPPELLDAIGRLAAATRLLAGGDRADRVEQLGQFAERYLDYLTTDTIKALRLTTTNPRVRGDVDADPNANPSFGEVLRLLDGLWNKKGFGRLFFEGPFQTPKGAKAMAGLVQDFLVMKQRGSVKGEEVEKILSTTELLDRSLRGVFA
;
A
#
# COMPACT_ATOMS: atom_id res chain seq x y z
N MET A 1 -10.60 19.60 50.12
CA MET A 1 -11.30 18.51 49.40
C MET A 1 -11.32 18.87 47.93
N ASP A 2 -10.60 18.11 47.11
CA ASP A 2 -10.50 18.32 45.66
C ASP A 2 -11.86 18.14 44.98
N LEU A 3 -12.56 19.25 44.72
CA LEU A 3 -13.82 19.30 43.97
C LEU A 3 -13.71 18.73 42.53
N TYR A 4 -12.49 18.40 42.08
CA TYR A 4 -12.21 17.92 40.73
C TYR A 4 -11.88 16.42 40.64
N ARG A 5 -11.77 15.70 41.78
CA ARG A 5 -11.37 14.29 41.78
C ARG A 5 -12.58 13.37 41.78
N THR A 6 -12.69 12.48 40.80
CA THR A 6 -13.79 11.51 40.68
C THR A 6 -13.35 10.15 41.21
N VAL A 7 -14.03 9.66 42.25
CA VAL A 7 -13.75 8.37 42.87
C VAL A 7 -14.67 7.30 42.29
N ILE A 8 -14.09 6.32 41.61
CA ILE A 8 -14.75 5.13 41.07
C ILE A 8 -14.72 4.01 42.11
N GLY A 9 -15.71 4.00 42.99
CA GLY A 9 -15.91 2.97 44.01
C GLY A 9 -17.11 2.05 43.75
N ALA A 10 -17.41 1.18 44.72
CA ALA A 10 -18.47 0.16 44.60
C ALA A 10 -19.86 0.73 44.25
N ILE A 11 -20.16 1.95 44.71
CA ILE A 11 -21.45 2.63 44.52
C ILE A 11 -21.77 2.83 43.03
N LEU A 12 -20.76 3.13 42.20
CA LEU A 12 -20.97 3.36 40.77
C LEU A 12 -21.52 2.13 40.05
N GLY A 13 -21.15 0.92 40.50
CA GLY A 13 -21.66 -0.34 39.97
C GLY A 13 -22.91 -0.88 40.68
N ASP A 14 -23.46 -0.19 41.69
CA ASP A 14 -24.65 -0.66 42.41
C ASP A 14 -25.93 -0.45 41.58
N GLY A 15 -26.87 -1.40 41.70
CA GLY A 15 -28.12 -1.42 40.92
C GLY A 15 -29.23 -0.83 41.76
N ASP A 16 -30.39 -0.58 41.18
CA ASP A 16 -31.44 0.17 41.87
C ASP A 16 -31.85 -0.48 43.20
N VAL A 17 -31.90 -1.82 43.25
CA VAL A 17 -32.15 -2.61 44.47
C VAL A 17 -31.04 -2.49 45.51
N VAL A 18 -29.77 -2.47 45.11
CA VAL A 18 -28.65 -2.33 46.07
C VAL A 18 -28.47 -0.88 46.50
N ALA A 19 -28.81 0.07 45.62
CA ALA A 19 -28.75 1.49 45.87
C ALA A 19 -29.84 1.94 46.85
N SER A 20 -31.03 1.32 46.81
CA SER A 20 -32.13 1.58 47.74
C SER A 20 -31.91 1.01 49.14
N LEU A 21 -30.98 0.07 49.30
CA LEU A 21 -30.60 -0.43 50.63
C LEU A 21 -29.87 0.65 51.44
N PRO A 22 -30.14 0.76 52.76
CA PRO A 22 -29.33 1.54 53.69
C PRO A 22 -27.85 1.17 53.59
N LEU A 23 -26.96 2.15 53.74
CA LEU A 23 -25.50 1.98 53.68
C LEU A 23 -24.96 0.71 54.38
N PRO A 24 -25.37 0.36 55.63
CA PRO A 24 -24.87 -0.85 56.30
C PRO A 24 -25.31 -2.17 55.66
N LEU A 25 -26.41 -2.18 54.90
CA LEU A 25 -26.95 -3.37 54.24
C LEU A 25 -26.44 -3.56 52.80
N ARG A 26 -25.87 -2.51 52.20
CA ARG A 26 -25.30 -2.57 50.84
C ARG A 26 -24.22 -3.65 50.66
N PRO A 27 -23.28 -3.88 51.60
CA PRO A 27 -22.31 -4.97 51.46
C PRO A 27 -22.96 -6.35 51.34
N GLY A 28 -24.02 -6.61 52.11
CA GLY A 28 -24.79 -7.87 52.06
C GLY A 28 -25.53 -8.02 50.73
N GLY A 29 -26.21 -6.97 50.26
CA GLY A 29 -26.87 -6.96 48.95
C GLY A 29 -25.91 -7.16 47.78
N ARG A 30 -24.69 -6.58 47.85
CA ARG A 30 -23.63 -6.83 46.86
C ARG A 30 -23.12 -8.27 46.89
N ARG A 31 -22.99 -8.90 48.07
CA ARG A 31 -22.56 -10.31 48.15
C ARG A 31 -23.56 -11.23 47.47
N LEU A 32 -24.86 -11.01 47.70
CA LEU A 32 -25.94 -11.75 47.04
C LEU A 32 -25.99 -11.49 45.53
N SER A 33 -25.81 -10.25 45.06
CA SER A 33 -25.73 -9.97 43.62
C SER A 33 -24.58 -10.70 42.93
N GLY A 34 -23.46 -10.89 43.65
CA GLY A 34 -22.26 -11.55 43.13
C GLY A 34 -22.42 -13.04 42.85
N MET A 35 -23.46 -13.67 43.38
CA MET A 35 -23.79 -15.07 43.08
C MET A 35 -24.48 -15.23 41.73
N ILE A 36 -24.91 -14.13 41.09
CA ILE A 36 -25.57 -14.15 39.79
C ILE A 36 -24.50 -14.18 38.67
N PRO A 37 -24.55 -15.15 37.74
CA PRO A 37 -23.68 -15.17 36.57
C PRO A 37 -23.74 -13.84 35.79
N GLY A 38 -22.59 -13.26 35.48
CA GLY A 38 -22.49 -12.00 34.74
C GLY A 38 -22.77 -10.73 35.54
N ASP A 39 -22.87 -10.77 36.88
CA ASP A 39 -23.02 -9.57 37.73
C ASP A 39 -21.94 -8.54 37.43
N GLY A 40 -20.68 -8.96 37.28
CA GLY A 40 -19.56 -8.06 37.03
C GLY A 40 -19.74 -7.22 35.75
N ARG A 41 -20.20 -7.82 34.65
CA ARG A 41 -20.51 -7.12 33.39
C ARG A 41 -21.69 -6.16 33.55
N ARG A 42 -22.75 -6.58 34.25
CA ARG A 42 -23.90 -5.69 34.55
C ARG A 42 -23.50 -4.50 35.41
N ARG A 43 -22.60 -4.72 36.39
CA ARG A 43 -22.05 -3.66 37.26
C ARG A 43 -21.16 -2.71 36.45
N LEU A 44 -20.32 -3.24 35.57
CA LEU A 44 -19.50 -2.46 34.65
C LEU A 44 -20.35 -1.53 33.78
N ASN A 45 -21.38 -2.05 33.11
CA ASN A 45 -22.27 -1.25 32.28
C ASN A 45 -22.93 -0.09 33.05
N ARG A 46 -23.37 -0.34 34.30
CA ARG A 46 -23.91 0.71 35.17
C ARG A 46 -22.87 1.75 35.53
N ALA A 47 -21.66 1.31 35.90
CA ALA A 47 -20.56 2.20 36.23
C ALA A 47 -20.17 3.10 35.04
N LEU A 48 -20.08 2.54 33.83
CA LEU A 48 -19.76 3.28 32.61
C LEU A 48 -20.83 4.34 32.28
N ARG A 49 -22.13 3.98 32.34
CA ARG A 49 -23.23 4.93 32.10
C ARG A 49 -23.20 6.11 33.07
N ARG A 50 -22.86 5.86 34.34
CA ARG A 50 -22.76 6.89 35.39
C ARG A 50 -21.45 7.68 35.31
N LEU A 51 -20.40 7.12 34.72
CA LEU A 51 -19.11 7.79 34.52
C LEU A 51 -19.14 8.77 33.33
N LEU A 52 -19.98 8.50 32.31
CA LEU A 52 -20.03 9.29 31.09
C LEU A 52 -20.19 10.81 31.29
N PRO A 53 -21.10 11.33 32.14
CA PRO A 53 -21.22 12.77 32.37
C PRO A 53 -19.89 13.40 32.84
N ARG A 54 -19.09 12.64 33.60
CA ARG A 54 -17.78 13.11 34.04
C ARG A 54 -16.75 13.10 32.92
N LEU A 55 -16.74 12.07 32.07
CA LEU A 55 -15.88 12.03 30.89
C LEU A 55 -16.17 13.18 29.93
N ARG A 56 -17.45 13.57 29.78
CA ARG A 56 -17.85 14.76 29.00
C ARG A 56 -17.32 16.06 29.59
N LEU A 57 -17.39 16.22 30.91
CA LEU A 57 -16.83 17.41 31.58
C LEU A 57 -15.31 17.48 31.40
N LEU A 58 -14.63 16.35 31.51
CA LEU A 58 -13.19 16.26 31.27
C LEU A 58 -12.84 16.60 29.82
N GLU A 59 -13.55 16.01 28.84
CA GLU A 59 -13.38 16.34 27.42
C GLU A 59 -13.57 17.84 27.15
N ALA A 60 -14.62 18.44 27.71
CA ALA A 60 -14.90 19.86 27.55
C ALA A 60 -13.80 20.76 28.11
N SER A 61 -13.14 20.32 29.18
CA SER A 61 -12.04 21.04 29.82
C SER A 61 -10.69 20.89 29.12
N THR A 62 -10.50 19.81 28.36
CA THR A 62 -9.20 19.48 27.73
C THR A 62 -9.15 19.74 26.23
N MET A 63 -10.29 19.90 25.56
CA MET A 63 -10.36 19.94 24.09
C MET A 63 -11.24 21.09 23.56
N PRO A 64 -10.87 21.68 22.40
CA PRO A 64 -11.67 22.71 21.73
C PRO A 64 -13.02 22.14 21.28
N ALA A 65 -14.03 23.00 21.15
CA ALA A 65 -15.42 22.59 20.89
C ALA A 65 -15.56 21.68 19.66
N GLU A 66 -14.85 21.99 18.58
CA GLU A 66 -14.85 21.26 17.30
C GLU A 66 -14.32 19.81 17.43
N ALA A 67 -13.50 19.53 18.44
CA ALA A 67 -12.90 18.22 18.64
C ALA A 67 -13.70 17.35 19.62
N ARG A 68 -14.77 17.85 20.26
CA ARG A 68 -15.53 17.13 21.31
C ARG A 68 -16.50 16.14 20.67
N LYS A 69 -16.37 14.85 21.02
CA LYS A 69 -17.24 13.79 20.47
C LYS A 69 -18.25 13.24 21.47
N LEU A 70 -18.00 13.35 22.79
CA LEU A 70 -18.87 12.76 23.82
C LEU A 70 -20.00 13.68 24.27
N GLN A 71 -19.96 14.99 23.97
CA GLN A 71 -20.89 15.98 24.55
C GLN A 71 -22.36 15.69 24.22
N GLU A 72 -22.65 15.29 22.99
CA GLU A 72 -24.01 15.10 22.49
C GLU A 72 -24.52 13.65 22.62
N ALA A 73 -23.62 12.68 22.69
CA ALA A 73 -23.96 11.25 22.61
C ALA A 73 -24.55 10.71 23.90
N SER A 74 -25.76 10.13 23.86
CA SER A 74 -26.41 9.49 25.02
C SER A 74 -25.56 8.36 25.64
N ALA A 75 -25.89 7.92 26.87
CA ALA A 75 -25.15 6.83 27.51
C ALA A 75 -25.30 5.46 26.80
N ALA A 76 -26.36 5.30 26.00
CA ALA A 76 -26.51 4.15 25.13
C ALA A 76 -25.66 4.29 23.87
N GLU A 77 -25.72 5.45 23.21
CA GLU A 77 -24.90 5.77 22.02
C GLU A 77 -23.41 5.67 22.31
N ALA A 78 -22.93 6.26 23.41
CA ALA A 78 -21.51 6.26 23.77
C ALA A 78 -20.94 4.86 24.06
N LEU A 79 -21.80 3.87 24.36
CA LEU A 79 -21.41 2.48 24.56
C LEU A 79 -21.64 1.60 23.32
N ALA A 80 -22.44 2.08 22.36
CA ALA A 80 -22.73 1.39 21.11
C ALA A 80 -21.80 1.84 19.97
N ASP A 81 -21.39 3.11 19.94
CA ASP A 81 -20.49 3.64 18.92
C ASP A 81 -19.02 3.35 19.26
N PRO A 82 -18.29 2.58 18.43
CA PRO A 82 -16.89 2.26 18.64
C PRO A 82 -15.98 3.49 18.79
N GLN A 83 -16.21 4.56 18.04
CA GLN A 83 -15.39 5.76 18.10
C GLN A 83 -15.59 6.50 19.43
N LEU A 84 -16.81 6.48 19.97
CA LEU A 84 -17.11 7.08 21.27
C LEU A 84 -16.54 6.24 22.42
N VAL A 85 -16.55 4.91 22.31
CA VAL A 85 -15.90 4.03 23.29
C VAL A 85 -14.39 4.28 23.33
N GLU A 86 -13.71 4.35 22.18
CA GLU A 86 -12.29 4.69 22.09
C GLU A 86 -11.99 6.04 22.74
N ARG A 87 -12.79 7.05 22.40
CA ARG A 87 -12.63 8.41 22.93
C ARG A 87 -12.83 8.45 24.44
N GLY A 88 -13.89 7.81 24.94
CA GLY A 88 -14.19 7.71 26.37
C GLY A 88 -13.08 7.01 27.14
N TRP A 89 -12.52 5.94 26.57
CA TRP A 89 -11.38 5.24 27.18
C TRP A 89 -10.11 6.09 27.21
N ALA A 90 -9.77 6.79 26.11
CA ALA A 90 -8.60 7.66 26.06
C ALA A 90 -8.67 8.77 27.12
N ILE A 91 -9.84 9.41 27.26
CA ILE A 91 -10.06 10.43 28.30
C ILE A 91 -9.97 9.81 29.70
N PHE A 92 -10.55 8.63 29.90
CA PHE A 92 -10.46 7.91 31.18
C PHE A 92 -9.01 7.60 31.56
N GLN A 93 -8.21 7.08 30.64
CA GLN A 93 -6.80 6.74 30.88
C GLN A 93 -5.98 7.99 31.23
N ALA A 94 -6.11 9.07 30.44
CA ALA A 94 -5.43 10.32 30.71
C ALA A 94 -5.82 10.91 32.08
N ALA A 95 -7.12 10.87 32.41
CA ALA A 95 -7.62 11.36 33.69
C ALA A 95 -7.21 10.47 34.88
N TRP A 96 -7.09 9.16 34.69
CA TRP A 96 -6.59 8.23 35.70
C TRP A 96 -5.09 8.44 35.95
N GLN A 97 -4.30 8.60 34.88
CA GLN A 97 -2.88 8.92 34.97
C GLN A 97 -2.64 10.26 35.66
N ALA A 98 -3.45 11.28 35.35
CA ALA A 98 -3.39 12.60 35.98
C ALA A 98 -3.97 12.65 37.41
N GLY A 99 -4.51 11.52 37.92
CA GLY A 99 -5.09 11.43 39.26
C GLY A 99 -6.47 12.11 39.42
N LEU A 100 -7.05 12.62 38.34
CA LEU A 100 -8.40 13.21 38.28
C LEU A 100 -9.49 12.14 38.45
N ILE A 101 -9.21 10.91 38.03
CA ILE A 101 -10.03 9.73 38.30
C ILE A 101 -9.26 8.77 39.22
N VAL A 102 -9.92 8.29 40.27
CA VAL A 102 -9.38 7.30 41.19
C VAL A 102 -10.23 6.06 41.14
N VAL A 103 -9.67 4.96 40.65
CA VAL A 103 -10.32 3.65 40.71
C VAL A 103 -10.01 3.02 42.07
N LEU A 104 -11.02 2.51 42.75
CA LEU A 104 -10.83 1.80 44.02
C LEU A 104 -10.88 0.29 43.84
N ASP A 105 -10.07 -0.44 44.61
CA ASP A 105 -10.11 -1.88 44.73
C ASP A 105 -11.23 -2.36 45.69
N LEU A 106 -11.39 -3.67 45.86
CA LEU A 106 -12.37 -4.27 46.78
C LEU A 106 -12.19 -3.86 48.26
N LYS A 107 -11.01 -3.37 48.64
CA LYS A 107 -10.67 -2.90 49.99
C LYS A 107 -10.80 -1.37 50.12
N ASN A 108 -11.34 -0.68 49.11
CA ASN A 108 -11.42 0.77 49.00
C ASN A 108 -10.04 1.48 48.94
N GLN A 109 -9.00 0.79 48.51
CA GLN A 109 -7.68 1.35 48.26
C GLN A 109 -7.59 1.85 46.80
N PRO A 110 -6.92 2.99 46.53
CA PRO A 110 -6.68 3.45 45.17
C PRO A 110 -5.83 2.47 44.36
N ILE A 111 -6.32 2.09 43.17
CA ILE A 111 -5.56 1.35 42.18
C ILE A 111 -4.66 2.33 41.41
N PRO A 112 -3.34 2.14 41.40
CA PRO A 112 -2.43 3.00 40.66
C PRO A 112 -2.64 2.84 39.15
N HIS A 113 -2.38 3.90 38.37
CA HIS A 113 -2.35 3.80 36.92
C HIS A 113 -1.33 2.72 36.48
N GLY A 114 -1.78 1.76 35.67
CA GLY A 114 -0.99 0.58 35.28
C GLY A 114 -1.25 -0.68 36.12
N GLY A 115 -2.02 -0.59 37.22
CA GLY A 115 -2.48 -1.72 38.05
C GLY A 115 -3.50 -2.63 37.36
N ARG A 116 -3.18 -3.17 36.17
CA ARG A 116 -4.13 -3.89 35.30
C ARG A 116 -4.69 -5.18 35.92
N GLY A 117 -3.96 -5.79 36.85
CA GLY A 117 -4.36 -7.03 37.54
C GLY A 117 -5.23 -6.83 38.79
N GLU A 118 -5.46 -5.60 39.24
CA GLU A 118 -6.22 -5.33 40.46
C GLU A 118 -7.73 -5.31 40.21
N VAL A 119 -8.49 -5.94 41.11
CA VAL A 119 -9.94 -6.08 41.01
C VAL A 119 -10.62 -4.80 41.48
N THR A 120 -11.40 -4.18 40.59
CA THR A 120 -12.11 -2.94 40.87
C THR A 120 -13.33 -3.17 41.77
N ALA A 121 -13.60 -2.24 42.69
CA ALA A 121 -14.80 -2.26 43.52
C ALA A 121 -16.09 -2.06 42.72
N CYS A 122 -16.05 -1.29 41.64
CA CYS A 122 -17.24 -0.94 40.87
C CYS A 122 -17.78 -2.16 40.11
N SER A 123 -16.95 -2.92 39.40
CA SER A 123 -17.38 -4.03 38.55
C SER A 123 -17.00 -5.42 39.06
N ARG A 124 -16.11 -5.54 40.04
CA ARG A 124 -15.48 -6.83 40.46
C ARG A 124 -14.69 -7.52 39.36
N LEU A 125 -14.36 -6.78 38.31
CA LEU A 125 -13.45 -7.19 37.26
C LEU A 125 -12.11 -6.50 37.49
N THR A 126 -11.03 -7.15 37.07
CA THR A 126 -9.73 -6.48 36.95
C THR A 126 -9.77 -5.41 35.87
N MET A 127 -8.89 -4.41 35.93
CA MET A 127 -8.83 -3.39 34.88
C MET A 127 -8.54 -3.99 33.49
N ALA A 128 -7.75 -5.08 33.41
CA ALA A 128 -7.55 -5.85 32.18
C ALA A 128 -8.85 -6.51 31.67
N GLN A 129 -9.66 -7.09 32.58
CA GLN A 129 -10.96 -7.66 32.22
C GLN A 129 -11.97 -6.60 31.82
N VAL A 130 -11.96 -5.42 32.46
CA VAL A 130 -12.81 -4.28 32.06
C VAL A 130 -12.51 -3.86 30.62
N GLU A 131 -11.22 -3.72 30.29
CA GLU A 131 -10.81 -3.39 28.93
C GLU A 131 -11.23 -4.49 27.94
N LYS A 132 -10.96 -5.76 28.26
CA LYS A 132 -11.37 -6.88 27.41
C LYS A 132 -12.88 -6.90 27.15
N GLU A 133 -13.70 -6.69 28.18
CA GLU A 133 -15.17 -6.63 28.03
C GLU A 133 -15.62 -5.47 27.14
N LEU A 134 -14.98 -4.30 27.25
CA LEU A 134 -15.24 -3.16 26.38
C LEU A 134 -14.86 -3.49 24.93
N VAL A 135 -13.65 -4.02 24.70
CA VAL A 135 -13.19 -4.42 23.35
C VAL A 135 -14.13 -5.44 22.74
N THR A 136 -14.47 -6.51 23.46
CA THR A 136 -15.36 -7.57 22.97
C THR A 136 -16.77 -7.04 22.68
N ALA A 137 -17.32 -6.19 23.55
CA ALA A 137 -18.64 -5.59 23.31
C ALA A 137 -18.62 -4.70 22.07
N THR A 138 -17.63 -3.83 21.94
CA THR A 138 -17.48 -2.93 20.80
C THR A 138 -17.20 -3.70 19.51
N ALA A 139 -16.34 -4.71 19.53
CA ALA A 139 -16.03 -5.53 18.37
C ALA A 139 -17.28 -6.26 17.86
N ARG A 140 -18.14 -6.78 18.74
CA ARG A 140 -19.42 -7.37 18.33
C ARG A 140 -20.35 -6.37 17.64
N THR A 141 -20.32 -5.10 18.05
CA THR A 141 -21.07 -4.05 17.37
C THR A 141 -20.46 -3.71 16.00
N ILE A 142 -19.13 -3.63 15.89
CA ILE A 142 -18.44 -3.41 14.61
C ILE A 142 -18.78 -4.53 13.61
N PHE A 143 -18.79 -5.78 14.06
CA PHE A 143 -19.04 -6.96 13.23
C PHE A 143 -20.49 -7.46 13.27
N ALA A 144 -21.45 -6.61 13.65
CA ALA A 144 -22.85 -7.02 13.77
C ALA A 144 -23.40 -7.65 12.48
N ASP A 145 -22.96 -7.15 11.33
CA ASP A 145 -23.37 -7.65 10.01
C ASP A 145 -22.47 -8.79 9.48
N ASN A 146 -21.41 -9.16 10.21
CA ASN A 146 -20.41 -10.15 9.77
C ASN A 146 -19.83 -10.97 10.94
N GLU A 147 -20.70 -11.56 11.75
CA GLU A 147 -20.34 -12.31 12.96
C GLU A 147 -19.41 -13.50 12.68
N GLY A 148 -19.55 -14.15 11.51
CA GLY A 148 -18.69 -15.26 11.11
C GLY A 148 -17.23 -14.87 10.92
N VAL A 149 -16.95 -13.62 10.53
CA VAL A 149 -15.58 -13.09 10.50
C VAL A 149 -15.09 -12.80 11.91
N PHE A 150 -15.93 -12.20 12.77
CA PHE A 150 -15.54 -11.88 14.14
C PHE A 150 -15.08 -13.12 14.92
N GLN A 151 -15.80 -14.23 14.80
CA GLN A 151 -15.43 -15.50 15.45
C GLN A 151 -14.03 -15.99 15.05
N LYS A 152 -13.56 -15.67 13.83
CA LYS A 152 -12.23 -16.04 13.33
C LYS A 152 -11.11 -15.15 13.90
N ILE A 153 -11.42 -13.97 14.47
CA ILE A 153 -10.42 -13.00 14.93
C ILE A 153 -10.57 -12.60 16.42
N GLU A 154 -11.63 -13.03 17.10
CA GLU A 154 -11.92 -12.66 18.51
C GLU A 154 -10.75 -13.04 19.44
N GLY A 155 -10.06 -14.15 19.17
CA GLY A 155 -8.90 -14.61 19.94
C GLY A 155 -7.66 -13.70 19.86
N ALA A 156 -7.58 -12.87 18.82
CA ALA A 156 -6.41 -12.03 18.53
C ALA A 156 -6.44 -10.67 19.23
N LEU A 157 -7.57 -10.30 19.82
CA LEU A 157 -7.81 -8.99 20.44
C LEU A 157 -6.95 -8.78 21.69
N ARG A 158 -6.09 -7.77 21.69
CA ARG A 158 -5.16 -7.46 22.80
C ARG A 158 -5.60 -6.26 23.63
N GLY A 159 -6.37 -5.33 23.06
CA GLY A 159 -6.86 -4.16 23.79
C GLY A 159 -7.63 -3.15 22.93
N LEU A 160 -7.95 -2.00 23.52
CA LEU A 160 -8.73 -0.96 22.82
C LEU A 160 -7.98 -0.29 21.67
N ALA A 161 -6.64 -0.40 21.64
CA ALA A 161 -5.82 0.05 20.52
C ALA A 161 -6.07 -0.74 19.22
N ASP A 162 -6.68 -1.93 19.31
CA ASP A 162 -6.99 -2.76 18.14
C ASP A 162 -8.30 -2.36 17.45
N LEU A 163 -9.18 -1.60 18.12
CA LEU A 163 -10.50 -1.24 17.60
C LEU A 163 -10.47 -0.51 16.24
N PRO A 164 -9.51 0.40 15.94
CA PRO A 164 -9.40 0.98 14.61
C PRO A 164 -9.11 -0.07 13.52
N LYS A 165 -8.28 -1.08 13.82
CA LYS A 165 -7.99 -2.18 12.90
C LYS A 165 -9.21 -3.07 12.68
N LEU A 166 -10.00 -3.29 13.73
CA LEU A 166 -11.25 -4.04 13.63
C LEU A 166 -12.27 -3.39 12.71
N ARG A 167 -12.36 -2.05 12.69
CA ARG A 167 -13.24 -1.36 11.72
C ARG A 167 -12.84 -1.66 10.28
N ILE A 168 -11.54 -1.57 9.97
CA ILE A 168 -11.03 -1.88 8.63
C ILE A 168 -11.33 -3.34 8.28
N LEU A 169 -11.08 -4.27 9.21
CA LEU A 169 -11.33 -5.70 9.00
C LEU A 169 -12.83 -6.02 8.83
N ALA A 170 -13.72 -5.27 9.47
CA ALA A 170 -15.16 -5.44 9.32
C ALA A 170 -15.70 -4.95 7.98
N GLU A 171 -15.06 -3.94 7.40
CA GLU A 171 -15.35 -3.45 6.05
C GLU A 171 -14.80 -4.39 4.94
N MET A 172 -13.90 -5.33 5.29
CA MET A 172 -13.43 -6.33 4.35
C MET A 172 -14.50 -7.39 4.07
N ASP A 173 -14.63 -7.77 2.81
CA ASP A 173 -15.44 -8.93 2.43
C ASP A 173 -14.81 -10.24 2.96
N SER A 174 -15.65 -11.27 3.13
CA SER A 174 -15.22 -12.56 3.69
C SER A 174 -14.14 -13.25 2.85
N LEU A 175 -14.18 -13.10 1.53
CA LEU A 175 -13.20 -13.71 0.62
C LEU A 175 -11.82 -13.05 0.77
N ARG A 176 -11.77 -11.73 0.95
CA ARG A 176 -10.52 -10.99 1.22
C ARG A 176 -9.82 -11.53 2.45
N LEU A 177 -10.58 -11.70 3.53
CA LEU A 177 -10.05 -12.23 4.79
C LEU A 177 -9.63 -13.69 4.68
N GLU A 178 -10.33 -14.49 3.88
CA GLU A 178 -9.93 -15.86 3.60
C GLU A 178 -8.62 -15.94 2.81
N GLU A 179 -8.44 -15.10 1.80
CA GLU A 179 -7.17 -15.02 1.06
C GLU A 179 -6.01 -14.56 1.96
N LEU A 180 -6.22 -13.56 2.83
CA LEU A 180 -5.22 -13.15 3.82
C LEU A 180 -4.91 -14.26 4.83
N ARG A 181 -5.92 -15.02 5.25
CA ARG A 181 -5.75 -16.17 6.16
C ARG A 181 -4.96 -17.30 5.50
N GLU A 182 -5.26 -17.62 4.25
CA GLU A 182 -4.49 -18.59 3.48
C GLU A 182 -3.05 -18.12 3.27
N ALA A 183 -2.86 -16.83 3.01
CA ALA A 183 -1.54 -16.26 2.79
C ALA A 183 -0.66 -16.26 4.04
N PHE A 184 -1.21 -15.84 5.18
CA PHE A 184 -0.46 -15.71 6.43
C PHE A 184 -0.44 -16.99 7.27
N GLY A 185 -1.33 -17.94 6.99
CA GLY A 185 -1.42 -19.23 7.66
C GLY A 185 -1.52 -19.09 9.18
N HIS A 186 -0.67 -19.80 9.92
CA HIS A 186 -0.63 -19.77 11.39
C HIS A 186 -0.32 -18.38 11.99
N ARG A 187 0.20 -17.44 11.19
CA ARG A 187 0.54 -16.08 11.64
C ARG A 187 -0.56 -15.07 11.39
N PHE A 188 -1.67 -15.45 10.76
CA PHE A 188 -2.75 -14.55 10.34
C PHE A 188 -3.10 -13.47 11.38
N GLU A 189 -3.43 -13.89 12.59
CA GLU A 189 -3.76 -12.99 13.70
C GLU A 189 -2.59 -12.09 14.08
N SER A 190 -1.42 -12.68 14.36
CA SER A 190 -0.23 -11.92 14.78
C SER A 190 0.24 -10.92 13.72
N THR A 191 0.08 -11.25 12.45
CA THR A 191 0.45 -10.38 11.33
C THR A 191 -0.53 -9.24 11.20
N LEU A 192 -1.84 -9.50 11.09
CA LEU A 192 -2.84 -8.44 10.92
C LEU A 192 -2.83 -7.42 12.05
N PHE A 193 -2.78 -7.89 13.30
CA PHE A 193 -2.72 -7.00 14.46
C PHE A 193 -1.33 -6.42 14.72
N GLY A 194 -0.28 -6.98 14.10
CA GLY A 194 1.08 -6.43 14.10
C GLY A 194 1.31 -5.31 13.10
N LEU A 195 0.48 -5.19 12.06
CA LEU A 195 0.58 -4.14 11.05
C LEU A 195 0.20 -2.77 11.60
N GLU A 196 0.87 -1.72 11.15
CA GLU A 196 0.40 -0.35 11.36
C GLU A 196 -0.97 -0.13 10.72
N LEU A 197 -1.77 0.78 11.31
CA LEU A 197 -3.15 1.02 10.86
C LEU A 197 -3.21 1.42 9.38
N GLU A 198 -2.27 2.27 8.96
CA GLU A 198 -2.19 2.74 7.58
C GLU A 198 -1.88 1.60 6.60
N GLN A 199 -0.94 0.71 6.97
CA GLN A 199 -0.58 -0.44 6.16
C GLN A 199 -1.75 -1.43 6.02
N LEU A 200 -2.46 -1.69 7.12
CA LEU A 200 -3.65 -2.53 7.08
C LEU A 200 -4.74 -1.92 6.20
N SER A 201 -4.94 -0.60 6.28
CA SER A 201 -5.89 0.12 5.41
C SER A 201 -5.51 0.00 3.95
N ALA A 202 -4.22 0.05 3.61
CA ALA A 202 -3.75 -0.12 2.24
C ALA A 202 -3.94 -1.55 1.74
N ILE A 203 -3.63 -2.58 2.54
CA ILE A 203 -3.92 -3.98 2.18
C ILE A 203 -5.43 -4.21 1.99
N ALA A 204 -6.26 -3.51 2.76
CA ALA A 204 -7.71 -3.59 2.64
C ALA A 204 -8.25 -3.07 1.30
N THR A 205 -7.51 -2.24 0.56
CA THR A 205 -7.94 -1.75 -0.76
C THR A 205 -7.74 -2.80 -1.86
N LEU A 206 -6.93 -3.83 -1.63
CA LEU A 206 -6.75 -4.91 -2.60
C LEU A 206 -8.00 -5.80 -2.66
N SER A 207 -8.50 -6.01 -3.87
CA SER A 207 -9.62 -6.93 -4.10
C SER A 207 -9.22 -8.38 -3.76
N PRO A 208 -10.18 -9.28 -3.44
CA PRO A 208 -9.89 -10.69 -3.18
C PRO A 208 -9.14 -11.36 -4.34
N HIS A 209 -9.50 -11.03 -5.58
CA HIS A 209 -8.84 -11.55 -6.77
C HIS A 209 -7.40 -11.03 -6.94
N ALA A 210 -7.13 -9.78 -6.55
CA ALA A 210 -5.78 -9.23 -6.54
C ALA A 210 -4.91 -9.92 -5.48
N LEU A 211 -5.41 -10.11 -4.26
CA LEU A 211 -4.71 -10.84 -3.21
C LEU A 211 -4.40 -12.28 -3.62
N HIS A 212 -5.40 -12.97 -4.19
CA HIS A 212 -5.21 -14.32 -4.72
C HIS A 212 -4.12 -14.36 -5.79
N ALA A 213 -4.18 -13.45 -6.77
CA ALA A 213 -3.21 -13.38 -7.86
C ALA A 213 -1.79 -13.08 -7.36
N LEU A 214 -1.63 -12.12 -6.43
CA LEU A 214 -0.36 -11.79 -5.79
C LEU A 214 0.18 -12.97 -4.98
N ARG A 215 -0.66 -13.65 -4.21
CA ARG A 215 -0.27 -14.83 -3.44
C ARG A 215 0.24 -15.96 -4.33
N GLN A 216 -0.47 -16.24 -5.44
CA GLN A 216 -0.04 -17.24 -6.42
C GLN A 216 1.26 -16.84 -7.13
N ALA A 217 1.40 -15.55 -7.45
CA ALA A 217 2.56 -14.99 -8.13
C ALA A 217 3.83 -15.01 -7.27
N MET A 218 3.73 -14.62 -6.00
CA MET A 218 4.87 -14.45 -5.09
C MET A 218 5.14 -15.70 -4.24
N GLY A 219 4.16 -16.58 -4.08
CA GLY A 219 4.29 -17.78 -3.25
C GLY A 219 4.64 -17.42 -1.80
N ARG A 220 5.82 -17.87 -1.34
CA ARG A 220 6.29 -17.63 0.03
C ARG A 220 6.63 -16.17 0.30
N ASP A 221 7.03 -15.44 -0.74
CA ASP A 221 7.46 -14.04 -0.62
C ASP A 221 6.27 -13.09 -0.48
N PHE A 222 5.03 -13.58 -0.60
CA PHE A 222 3.83 -12.76 -0.37
C PHE A 222 3.85 -12.09 1.01
N LEU A 223 4.48 -12.70 2.03
CA LEU A 223 4.62 -12.10 3.35
C LEU A 223 5.33 -10.74 3.32
N GLU A 224 6.17 -10.46 2.32
CA GLU A 224 6.84 -9.17 2.15
C GLU A 224 5.84 -8.02 1.92
N ILE A 225 4.59 -8.29 1.50
CA ILE A 225 3.53 -7.26 1.38
C ILE A 225 3.28 -6.52 2.71
N THR A 226 3.59 -7.17 3.84
CA THR A 226 3.47 -6.59 5.18
C THR A 226 4.53 -5.54 5.49
N ARG A 227 5.62 -5.51 4.70
CA ARG A 227 6.75 -4.59 4.83
C ARG A 227 6.75 -3.50 3.76
N TRP A 228 5.92 -3.62 2.73
CA TRP A 228 5.79 -2.59 1.71
C TRP A 228 5.20 -1.32 2.32
N GLU A 229 5.53 -0.18 1.75
CA GLU A 229 4.91 1.08 2.15
C GLU A 229 3.43 1.09 1.75
N ALA A 230 2.59 1.77 2.53
CA ALA A 230 1.14 1.83 2.30
C ALA A 230 0.81 2.38 0.91
N ASP A 231 1.53 3.41 0.46
CA ASP A 231 1.36 4.02 -0.87
C ASP A 231 1.73 3.07 -2.02
N HIS A 232 2.66 2.15 -1.77
CA HIS A 232 3.02 1.11 -2.72
C HIS A 232 1.84 0.15 -2.96
N VAL A 233 1.23 -0.33 -1.88
CA VAL A 233 0.06 -1.21 -1.93
C VAL A 233 -1.16 -0.50 -2.54
N ARG A 234 -1.39 0.77 -2.18
CA ARG A 234 -2.45 1.59 -2.76
C ARG A 234 -2.28 1.74 -4.27
N ALA A 235 -1.08 2.08 -4.72
CA ALA A 235 -0.79 2.24 -6.15
C ALA A 235 -1.09 0.95 -6.94
N LEU A 236 -0.80 -0.24 -6.40
CA LEU A 236 -1.22 -1.50 -7.01
C LEU A 236 -2.74 -1.60 -7.12
N SER A 237 -3.45 -1.37 -6.01
CA SER A 237 -4.91 -1.49 -5.97
C SER A 237 -5.62 -0.50 -6.89
N GLU A 238 -5.08 0.71 -7.06
CA GLU A 238 -5.66 1.79 -7.85
C GLU A 238 -5.45 1.60 -9.36
N THR A 239 -4.31 1.02 -9.75
CA THR A 239 -3.89 1.02 -11.16
C THR A 239 -4.00 -0.34 -11.84
N PHE A 240 -3.93 -1.45 -11.10
CA PHE A 240 -4.03 -2.78 -11.69
C PHE A 240 -5.48 -3.22 -11.74
N GLN A 241 -6.03 -3.25 -12.96
CA GLN A 241 -7.44 -3.47 -13.25
C GLN A 241 -7.79 -4.95 -13.47
N VAL A 242 -6.81 -5.77 -13.86
CA VAL A 242 -7.03 -7.20 -14.18
C VAL A 242 -6.03 -8.10 -13.44
N VAL A 243 -6.45 -9.34 -13.13
CA VAL A 243 -5.64 -10.31 -12.40
C VAL A 243 -4.35 -10.68 -13.13
N GLU A 244 -4.38 -10.62 -14.46
CA GLU A 244 -3.22 -10.89 -15.31
C GLU A 244 -2.08 -9.90 -15.05
N GLN A 245 -2.34 -8.63 -14.72
CA GLN A 245 -1.27 -7.66 -14.41
C GLN A 245 -0.45 -8.09 -13.18
N TYR A 246 -1.14 -8.53 -12.11
CA TYR A 246 -0.48 -9.05 -10.91
C TYR A 246 0.31 -10.32 -11.20
N ARG A 247 -0.26 -11.24 -11.98
CA ARG A 247 0.37 -12.51 -12.34
C ARG A 247 1.60 -12.33 -13.24
N ASP A 248 1.49 -11.44 -14.22
CA ASP A 248 2.53 -11.21 -15.22
C ASP A 248 3.73 -10.48 -14.62
N LEU A 249 3.46 -9.53 -13.70
CA LEU A 249 4.49 -8.90 -12.89
C LEU A 249 5.12 -9.91 -11.93
N GLY A 250 4.31 -10.77 -11.32
CA GLY A 250 4.82 -11.94 -10.63
C GLY A 250 5.64 -11.58 -9.37
N PRO A 251 6.73 -12.31 -9.08
CA PRO A 251 7.63 -12.00 -7.97
C PRO A 251 8.40 -10.68 -8.19
N TYR A 252 8.51 -10.20 -9.43
CA TYR A 252 9.24 -8.96 -9.74
C TYR A 252 8.57 -7.69 -9.21
N VAL A 253 7.35 -7.78 -8.69
CA VAL A 253 6.70 -6.67 -7.98
C VAL A 253 7.57 -6.15 -6.83
N ILE A 254 8.38 -7.02 -6.20
CA ILE A 254 9.30 -6.66 -5.11
C ILE A 254 10.42 -5.72 -5.60
N ALA A 255 10.83 -5.81 -6.86
CA ALA A 255 11.87 -4.97 -7.44
C ALA A 255 11.38 -3.53 -7.72
N VAL A 256 10.07 -3.34 -7.81
CA VAL A 256 9.49 -2.00 -7.88
C VAL A 256 9.55 -1.41 -6.48
N THR A 257 10.30 -0.32 -6.29
CA THR A 257 10.41 0.34 -4.97
C THR A 257 9.61 1.63 -4.91
N ASN A 258 9.40 2.29 -6.05
CA ASN A 258 8.70 3.57 -6.15
C ASN A 258 7.21 3.36 -6.48
N PRO A 259 6.26 3.87 -5.67
CA PRO A 259 4.83 3.82 -5.97
C PRO A 259 4.45 4.40 -7.34
N GLN A 260 5.17 5.45 -7.78
CA GLN A 260 4.92 6.04 -9.10
C GLN A 260 5.29 5.10 -10.25
N SER A 261 6.31 4.26 -10.07
CA SER A 261 6.66 3.22 -11.05
C SER A 261 5.53 2.20 -11.19
N ILE A 262 4.88 1.79 -10.09
CA ILE A 262 3.68 0.94 -10.16
C ILE A 262 2.59 1.61 -10.97
N ARG A 263 2.31 2.88 -10.70
CA ARG A 263 1.23 3.60 -11.40
C ARG A 263 1.47 3.64 -12.90
N VAL A 264 2.72 3.86 -13.30
CA VAL A 264 3.13 3.84 -14.71
C VAL A 264 2.97 2.43 -15.31
N ILE A 265 3.43 1.38 -14.61
CA ILE A 265 3.29 -0.01 -15.06
C ILE A 265 1.82 -0.40 -15.20
N GLY A 266 0.96 0.01 -14.25
CA GLY A 266 -0.48 -0.26 -14.28
C GLY A 266 -1.20 0.42 -15.44
N GLN A 267 -0.62 1.48 -16.02
CA GLN A 267 -1.12 2.17 -17.22
C GLN A 267 -0.64 1.53 -18.53
N TRP A 268 0.23 0.52 -18.48
CA TRP A 268 0.59 -0.21 -19.69
C TRP A 268 -0.62 -0.97 -20.24
N ASP A 269 -0.64 -1.15 -21.55
CA ASP A 269 -1.84 -1.59 -22.28
C ASP A 269 -2.30 -3.00 -21.84
N THR A 270 -3.62 -3.18 -21.84
CA THR A 270 -4.30 -4.41 -21.42
C THR A 270 -5.42 -4.69 -22.40
N ARG A 271 -5.37 -5.86 -23.04
CA ARG A 271 -6.29 -6.20 -24.14
C ARG A 271 -7.13 -7.41 -23.80
N ASP A 272 -8.44 -7.31 -24.01
CA ASP A 272 -9.34 -8.44 -23.90
C ASP A 272 -9.09 -9.41 -25.07
N ILE A 273 -8.69 -10.64 -24.75
CA ILE A 273 -8.42 -11.71 -25.70
C ILE A 273 -9.41 -12.88 -25.53
N THR A 274 -10.50 -12.67 -24.80
CA THR A 274 -11.45 -13.72 -24.41
C THR A 274 -11.99 -14.48 -25.61
N GLU A 275 -12.40 -13.77 -26.67
CA GLU A 275 -12.94 -14.38 -27.88
C GLU A 275 -11.90 -15.21 -28.63
N ARG A 276 -10.68 -14.66 -28.78
CA ARG A 276 -9.54 -15.36 -29.41
C ARG A 276 -9.22 -16.65 -28.66
N VAL A 277 -9.16 -16.59 -27.33
CA VAL A 277 -8.91 -17.76 -26.47
C VAL A 277 -10.04 -18.77 -26.57
N ASN A 278 -11.31 -18.32 -26.55
CA ASN A 278 -12.46 -19.20 -26.67
C ASN A 278 -12.54 -19.88 -28.04
N ALA A 279 -12.23 -19.18 -29.12
CA ALA A 279 -12.15 -19.76 -30.47
C ALA A 279 -11.11 -20.89 -30.51
N ALA A 280 -9.90 -20.65 -29.98
CA ALA A 280 -8.85 -21.67 -29.90
C ALA A 280 -9.25 -22.87 -29.02
N ARG A 281 -9.96 -22.64 -27.91
CA ARG A 281 -10.46 -23.72 -27.04
C ARG A 281 -11.50 -24.58 -27.73
N ILE A 282 -12.44 -23.97 -28.46
CA ILE A 282 -13.47 -24.68 -29.23
C ILE A 282 -12.82 -25.53 -30.32
N GLN A 283 -11.82 -25.00 -31.03
CA GLN A 283 -11.03 -25.77 -32.01
C GLN A 283 -10.32 -26.98 -31.37
N GLN A 284 -9.95 -26.89 -30.09
CA GLN A 284 -9.37 -27.99 -29.30
C GLN A 284 -10.43 -28.89 -28.62
N GLY A 285 -11.72 -28.71 -28.91
CA GLY A 285 -12.81 -29.48 -28.29
C GLY A 285 -13.05 -29.17 -26.80
N LYS A 286 -12.53 -28.04 -26.29
CA LYS A 286 -12.69 -27.61 -24.89
C LYS A 286 -13.84 -26.63 -24.74
N GLU A 287 -14.48 -26.65 -23.57
CA GLU A 287 -15.50 -25.67 -23.22
C GLU A 287 -14.96 -24.24 -23.17
N ARG A 288 -15.85 -23.29 -23.48
CA ARG A 288 -15.60 -21.84 -23.38
C ARG A 288 -15.28 -21.46 -21.93
N LEU A 289 -14.39 -20.50 -21.77
CA LEU A 289 -14.13 -19.89 -20.47
C LEU A 289 -15.33 -19.06 -20.04
N LYS A 290 -15.67 -19.15 -18.75
CA LYS A 290 -16.74 -18.35 -18.12
C LYS A 290 -16.31 -16.92 -17.78
N GLY A 291 -14.99 -16.66 -17.68
CA GLY A 291 -14.43 -15.36 -17.32
C GLY A 291 -13.67 -14.71 -18.46
N ARG A 292 -13.48 -13.39 -18.36
CA ARG A 292 -12.64 -12.63 -19.30
C ARG A 292 -11.17 -13.00 -19.14
N ARG A 293 -10.43 -12.89 -20.23
CA ARG A 293 -8.98 -13.12 -20.29
C ARG A 293 -8.31 -11.94 -20.95
N TYR A 294 -7.22 -11.51 -20.34
CA TYR A 294 -6.48 -10.35 -20.81
C TYR A 294 -5.05 -10.73 -21.19
N GLU A 295 -4.52 -10.05 -22.21
CA GLU A 295 -3.09 -10.01 -22.50
C GLU A 295 -2.57 -8.66 -22.03
N THR A 296 -1.48 -8.67 -21.27
CA THR A 296 -0.89 -7.45 -20.71
C THR A 296 0.47 -7.13 -21.35
N ASP A 297 0.77 -5.85 -21.39
CA ASP A 297 2.08 -5.35 -21.81
C ASP A 297 3.20 -5.82 -20.87
N ILE A 298 2.88 -6.05 -19.60
CA ILE A 298 3.81 -6.59 -18.60
C ILE A 298 4.36 -7.93 -19.07
N ALA A 299 3.49 -8.86 -19.51
CA ALA A 299 3.92 -10.16 -20.03
C ALA A 299 4.80 -10.02 -21.28
N VAL A 300 4.44 -9.11 -22.19
CA VAL A 300 5.17 -8.89 -23.44
C VAL A 300 6.55 -8.31 -23.16
N ILE A 301 6.65 -7.26 -22.34
CA ILE A 301 7.91 -6.64 -21.97
C ILE A 301 8.78 -7.63 -21.21
N ARG A 302 8.21 -8.38 -20.26
CA ARG A 302 8.94 -9.45 -19.55
C ARG A 302 9.51 -10.50 -20.51
N HIS A 303 8.75 -10.90 -21.54
CA HIS A 303 9.23 -11.85 -22.53
C HIS A 303 10.38 -11.28 -23.38
N VAL A 304 10.26 -10.04 -23.82
CA VAL A 304 11.28 -9.35 -24.65
C VAL A 304 12.56 -9.06 -23.85
N MET A 305 12.41 -8.58 -22.62
CA MET A 305 13.55 -8.18 -21.77
C MET A 305 14.22 -9.39 -21.10
N GLY A 306 13.50 -10.51 -20.96
CA GLY A 306 14.02 -11.75 -20.37
C GLY A 306 14.64 -11.51 -18.99
N LYS A 307 15.93 -11.82 -18.84
CA LYS A 307 16.69 -11.65 -17.59
C LYS A 307 16.85 -10.18 -17.16
N HIS A 308 16.66 -9.22 -18.06
CA HIS A 308 16.81 -7.79 -17.77
C HIS A 308 15.52 -7.13 -17.30
N PHE A 309 14.40 -7.88 -17.24
CA PHE A 309 13.11 -7.33 -16.84
C PHE A 309 13.13 -6.76 -15.42
N GLU A 310 13.73 -7.49 -14.47
CA GLU A 310 13.87 -7.01 -13.09
C GLU A 310 14.66 -5.71 -13.00
N GLY A 311 15.83 -5.66 -13.65
CA GLY A 311 16.66 -4.44 -13.71
C GLY A 311 16.00 -3.26 -14.43
N LEU A 312 14.98 -3.50 -15.26
CA LEU A 312 14.13 -2.45 -15.83
C LEU A 312 13.17 -1.89 -14.78
N LEU A 313 12.56 -2.74 -13.96
CA LEU A 313 11.58 -2.32 -12.94
C LEU A 313 12.16 -1.44 -11.83
N GLU A 314 13.47 -1.56 -11.60
CA GLU A 314 14.22 -0.69 -10.68
C GLU A 314 14.47 0.72 -11.25
N ARG A 315 14.17 0.95 -12.53
CA ARG A 315 14.47 2.22 -13.21
C ARG A 315 13.41 3.30 -12.91
N PRO A 316 13.77 4.57 -13.15
CA PRO A 316 12.85 5.68 -12.93
C PRO A 316 11.53 5.54 -13.71
N PRO A 317 10.40 6.06 -13.18
CA PRO A 317 9.08 5.98 -13.81
C PRO A 317 9.07 6.49 -15.26
N GLU A 318 9.87 7.49 -15.60
CA GLU A 318 9.94 8.04 -16.95
C GLU A 318 10.42 7.04 -18.00
N LEU A 319 11.39 6.19 -17.65
CA LEU A 319 11.86 5.13 -18.55
C LEU A 319 10.83 4.01 -18.65
N LEU A 320 10.21 3.63 -17.53
CA LEU A 320 9.15 2.63 -17.52
C LEU A 320 7.97 3.04 -18.42
N ASP A 321 7.55 4.31 -18.38
CA ASP A 321 6.48 4.82 -19.23
C ASP A 321 6.91 4.76 -20.71
N ALA A 322 8.12 5.25 -21.02
CA ALA A 322 8.65 5.20 -22.38
C ALA A 322 8.71 3.77 -22.94
N ILE A 323 9.20 2.79 -22.15
CA ILE A 323 9.26 1.38 -22.57
C ILE A 323 7.86 0.79 -22.73
N GLY A 324 6.92 1.12 -21.84
CA GLY A 324 5.50 0.76 -21.99
C GLY A 324 4.90 1.24 -23.31
N ARG A 325 5.08 2.52 -23.64
CA ARG A 325 4.62 3.09 -24.92
C ARG A 325 5.31 2.45 -26.13
N LEU A 326 6.61 2.20 -26.03
CA LEU A 326 7.36 1.51 -27.08
C LEU A 326 6.87 0.08 -27.30
N ALA A 327 6.56 -0.66 -26.24
CA ALA A 327 6.00 -2.00 -26.35
C ALA A 327 4.63 -1.99 -27.03
N ALA A 328 3.75 -1.05 -26.65
CA ALA A 328 2.45 -0.86 -27.28
C ALA A 328 2.59 -0.54 -28.78
N ALA A 329 3.48 0.40 -29.14
CA ALA A 329 3.75 0.78 -30.53
C ALA A 329 4.37 -0.36 -31.34
N THR A 330 5.28 -1.14 -30.74
CA THR A 330 5.94 -2.29 -31.38
C THR A 330 4.93 -3.35 -31.83
N ARG A 331 3.82 -3.52 -31.11
CA ARG A 331 2.78 -4.48 -31.51
C ARG A 331 1.95 -4.05 -32.70
N LEU A 332 1.90 -2.75 -33.01
CA LEU A 332 1.21 -2.25 -34.19
C LEU A 332 2.03 -2.45 -35.47
N LEU A 333 3.33 -2.76 -35.33
CA LEU A 333 4.21 -3.11 -36.44
C LEU A 333 3.91 -4.53 -36.95
N ALA A 334 4.06 -4.72 -38.26
CA ALA A 334 3.84 -6.00 -38.94
C ALA A 334 5.16 -6.66 -39.33
N GLY A 335 5.18 -8.00 -39.35
CA GLY A 335 6.28 -8.78 -39.95
C GLY A 335 7.68 -8.46 -39.40
N GLY A 336 8.60 -8.15 -40.31
CA GLY A 336 10.01 -7.88 -40.02
C GLY A 336 10.24 -6.68 -39.11
N ASP A 337 9.52 -5.57 -39.32
CA ASP A 337 9.69 -4.34 -38.53
C ASP A 337 9.44 -4.57 -37.02
N ARG A 338 8.51 -5.47 -36.70
CA ARG A 338 8.25 -5.87 -35.32
C ARG A 338 9.41 -6.68 -34.74
N ALA A 339 9.96 -7.63 -35.52
CA ALA A 339 11.10 -8.44 -35.10
C ALA A 339 12.33 -7.56 -34.84
N ASP A 340 12.63 -6.65 -35.77
CA ASP A 340 13.74 -5.71 -35.66
C ASP A 340 13.60 -4.83 -34.41
N ARG A 341 12.39 -4.34 -34.12
CA ARG A 341 12.15 -3.52 -32.92
C ARG A 341 12.30 -4.32 -31.63
N VAL A 342 11.89 -5.59 -31.62
CA VAL A 342 12.10 -6.50 -30.48
C VAL A 342 13.60 -6.74 -30.25
N GLU A 343 14.37 -6.96 -31.33
CA GLU A 343 15.82 -7.10 -31.26
C GLU A 343 16.48 -5.83 -30.70
N GLN A 344 16.07 -4.65 -31.19
CA GLN A 344 16.56 -3.36 -30.66
C GLN A 344 16.28 -3.19 -29.17
N LEU A 345 15.10 -3.59 -28.68
CA LEU A 345 14.78 -3.56 -27.25
C LEU A 345 15.67 -4.53 -26.45
N GLY A 346 15.91 -5.72 -26.97
CA GLY A 346 16.82 -6.70 -26.36
C GLY A 346 18.26 -6.18 -26.25
N GLN A 347 18.80 -5.64 -27.34
CA GLN A 347 20.14 -5.04 -27.37
C GLN A 347 20.26 -3.85 -26.41
N PHE A 348 19.23 -2.99 -26.37
CA PHE A 348 19.18 -1.87 -25.44
C PHE A 348 19.24 -2.34 -23.98
N ALA A 349 18.45 -3.37 -23.65
CA ALA A 349 18.40 -3.94 -22.32
C ALA A 349 19.72 -4.59 -21.91
N GLU A 350 20.34 -5.34 -22.83
CA GLU A 350 21.59 -6.06 -22.57
C GLU A 350 22.79 -5.13 -22.37
N ARG A 351 22.88 -4.04 -23.14
CA ARG A 351 24.08 -3.19 -23.17
C ARG A 351 23.98 -1.90 -22.39
N TYR A 352 22.80 -1.28 -22.32
CA TYR A 352 22.70 0.13 -21.92
C TYR A 352 21.87 0.36 -20.66
N LEU A 353 20.91 -0.51 -20.38
CA LEU A 353 19.95 -0.33 -19.29
C LEU A 353 20.61 -0.03 -17.93
N ASP A 354 21.70 -0.74 -17.63
CA ASP A 354 22.37 -0.63 -16.34
C ASP A 354 23.09 0.71 -16.14
N TYR A 355 23.46 1.39 -17.22
CA TYR A 355 24.18 2.67 -17.18
C TYR A 355 23.23 3.88 -17.16
N LEU A 356 21.92 3.69 -17.29
CA LEU A 356 20.98 4.81 -17.43
C LEU A 356 20.61 5.43 -16.08
N THR A 357 20.80 6.74 -16.02
CA THR A 357 20.27 7.64 -14.98
C THR A 357 19.09 8.45 -15.53
N THR A 358 18.28 9.04 -14.65
CA THR A 358 17.15 9.92 -15.04
C THR A 358 17.59 11.03 -15.99
N ASP A 359 18.75 11.63 -15.76
CA ASP A 359 19.27 12.71 -16.61
C ASP A 359 19.69 12.20 -18.00
N THR A 360 20.31 11.02 -18.08
CA THR A 360 20.65 10.42 -19.38
C THR A 360 19.40 10.01 -20.17
N ILE A 361 18.36 9.49 -19.52
CA ILE A 361 17.08 9.15 -20.16
C ILE A 361 16.46 10.40 -20.80
N LYS A 362 16.45 11.52 -20.07
CA LYS A 362 15.98 12.82 -20.56
C LYS A 362 16.86 13.37 -21.69
N ALA A 363 18.18 13.28 -21.54
CA ALA A 363 19.14 13.73 -22.55
C ALA A 363 18.97 12.98 -23.88
N LEU A 364 18.71 11.68 -23.82
CA LEU A 364 18.44 10.83 -24.98
C LEU A 364 17.03 11.04 -25.57
N ARG A 365 16.18 11.84 -24.91
CA ARG A 365 14.75 11.99 -25.24
C ARG A 365 13.99 10.66 -25.26
N LEU A 366 14.37 9.73 -24.36
CA LEU A 366 13.68 8.46 -24.12
C LEU A 366 12.57 8.64 -23.08
N THR A 367 11.69 9.61 -23.31
CA THR A 367 10.59 9.98 -22.42
C THR A 367 9.30 10.09 -23.23
N THR A 368 8.15 10.04 -22.56
CA THR A 368 6.84 10.17 -23.23
C THR A 368 6.52 11.56 -23.76
N THR A 369 7.35 12.56 -23.43
CA THR A 369 7.33 13.88 -24.09
C THR A 369 7.89 13.84 -25.52
N ASN A 370 8.59 12.77 -25.91
CA ASN A 370 9.02 12.56 -27.29
C ASN A 370 7.90 11.84 -28.08
N PRO A 371 7.23 12.51 -29.03
CA PRO A 371 6.09 11.94 -29.76
C PRO A 371 6.50 10.71 -30.59
N ARG A 372 7.77 10.60 -31.01
CA ARG A 372 8.28 9.44 -31.77
C ARG A 372 8.52 8.20 -30.90
N VAL A 373 8.76 8.37 -29.61
CA VAL A 373 8.84 7.27 -28.64
C VAL A 373 7.44 6.79 -28.27
N ARG A 374 6.48 7.72 -28.20
CA ARG A 374 5.06 7.41 -27.99
C ARG A 374 4.41 6.67 -29.17
N GLY A 375 5.00 6.80 -30.37
CA GLY A 375 4.50 6.17 -31.59
C GLY A 375 3.45 7.02 -32.32
N ASP A 376 3.48 8.34 -32.15
CA ASP A 376 2.57 9.24 -32.86
C ASP A 376 2.85 9.21 -34.37
N VAL A 377 1.78 9.01 -35.15
CA VAL A 377 1.86 8.89 -36.62
C VAL A 377 2.29 10.21 -37.28
N ASP A 378 1.86 11.35 -36.72
CA ASP A 378 2.11 12.69 -37.26
C ASP A 378 3.41 13.34 -36.73
N ALA A 379 4.22 12.59 -35.98
CA ALA A 379 5.43 13.13 -35.40
C ALA A 379 6.47 13.46 -36.47
N ASP A 380 6.95 14.71 -36.49
CA ASP A 380 8.03 15.12 -37.40
C ASP A 380 9.29 14.26 -37.16
N PRO A 381 9.73 13.48 -38.16
CA PRO A 381 10.91 12.64 -38.03
C PRO A 381 12.19 13.43 -37.78
N ASN A 382 12.24 14.73 -38.11
CA ASN A 382 13.42 15.57 -37.98
C ASN A 382 13.45 16.38 -36.67
N ALA A 383 12.33 16.49 -35.96
CA ALA A 383 12.26 17.23 -34.69
C ALA A 383 12.74 16.40 -33.48
N ASN A 384 12.59 15.08 -33.56
CA ASN A 384 12.93 14.16 -32.47
C ASN A 384 13.58 12.87 -32.97
N PRO A 385 14.47 12.25 -32.17
CA PRO A 385 15.02 10.94 -32.50
C PRO A 385 13.96 9.87 -32.23
N SER A 386 13.92 8.87 -33.10
CA SER A 386 13.24 7.59 -32.84
C SER A 386 14.06 6.73 -31.88
N PHE A 387 13.43 5.71 -31.31
CA PHE A 387 14.12 4.73 -30.46
C PHE A 387 15.31 4.05 -31.17
N GLY A 388 15.14 3.63 -32.43
CA GLY A 388 16.22 3.03 -33.20
C GLY A 388 17.39 3.99 -33.47
N GLU A 389 17.12 5.28 -33.66
CA GLU A 389 18.18 6.29 -33.79
C GLU A 389 18.91 6.53 -32.47
N VAL A 390 18.20 6.52 -31.34
CA VAL A 390 18.83 6.58 -30.02
C VAL A 390 19.75 5.37 -29.81
N LEU A 391 19.29 4.16 -30.13
CA LEU A 391 20.11 2.96 -30.01
C LEU A 391 21.38 3.05 -30.87
N ARG A 392 21.26 3.50 -32.12
CA ARG A 392 22.41 3.72 -33.02
C ARG A 392 23.37 4.79 -32.52
N LEU A 393 22.87 5.85 -31.85
CA LEU A 393 23.73 6.84 -31.19
C LEU A 393 24.55 6.16 -30.07
N LEU A 394 23.91 5.31 -29.26
CA LEU A 394 24.56 4.57 -28.18
C LEU A 394 25.58 3.55 -28.70
N ASP A 395 25.22 2.76 -29.72
CA ASP A 395 26.14 1.81 -30.36
C ASP A 395 27.33 2.51 -31.03
N GLY A 396 27.08 3.65 -31.69
CA GLY A 396 28.13 4.48 -32.29
C GLY A 396 29.14 4.94 -31.24
N LEU A 397 28.67 5.37 -30.06
CA LEU A 397 29.53 5.76 -28.93
C LEU A 397 30.24 4.57 -28.31
N TRP A 398 29.55 3.44 -28.12
CA TRP A 398 30.10 2.22 -27.54
C TRP A 398 31.26 1.66 -28.36
N ASN A 399 31.17 1.75 -29.68
CA ASN A 399 32.19 1.28 -30.61
C ASN A 399 33.26 2.34 -30.95
N LYS A 400 33.14 3.55 -30.40
CA LYS A 400 34.02 4.66 -30.75
C LYS A 400 35.42 4.51 -30.13
N LYS A 401 36.46 4.54 -30.97
CA LYS A 401 37.85 4.46 -30.54
C LYS A 401 38.20 5.63 -29.61
N GLY A 402 38.72 5.32 -28.42
CA GLY A 402 39.11 6.32 -27.40
C GLY A 402 38.02 6.67 -26.38
N PHE A 403 36.76 6.35 -26.65
CA PHE A 403 35.64 6.58 -25.72
C PHE A 403 35.06 5.25 -25.23
N GLY A 404 34.40 4.55 -26.14
CA GLY A 404 33.80 3.23 -25.98
C GLY A 404 33.16 2.95 -24.62
N ARG A 405 33.36 1.73 -24.14
CA ARG A 405 32.83 1.24 -22.86
C ARG A 405 33.20 2.10 -21.64
N LEU A 406 34.39 2.69 -21.61
CA LEU A 406 34.85 3.52 -20.49
C LEU A 406 33.99 4.78 -20.28
N PHE A 407 33.40 5.31 -21.36
CA PHE A 407 32.44 6.40 -21.24
C PHE A 407 31.21 5.99 -20.43
N PHE A 408 30.66 4.80 -20.69
CA PHE A 408 29.47 4.27 -20.05
C PHE A 408 29.72 3.88 -18.58
N GLU A 409 30.87 3.27 -18.31
CA GLU A 409 31.28 2.86 -16.96
C GLU A 409 31.63 4.04 -16.04
N GLY A 410 31.81 5.25 -16.57
CA GLY A 410 32.10 6.43 -15.76
C GLY A 410 31.29 7.66 -16.19
N PRO A 411 31.81 8.50 -17.12
CA PRO A 411 31.24 9.82 -17.34
C PRO A 411 29.77 9.87 -17.78
N PHE A 412 29.27 8.86 -18.50
CA PHE A 412 27.88 8.78 -18.96
C PHE A 412 26.86 8.92 -17.83
N GLN A 413 27.17 8.33 -16.67
CA GLN A 413 26.31 8.34 -15.49
C GLN A 413 26.34 9.67 -14.72
N THR A 414 27.18 10.62 -15.13
CA THR A 414 27.35 11.91 -14.45
C THR A 414 26.50 13.02 -15.10
N PRO A 415 26.19 14.13 -14.39
CA PRO A 415 25.51 15.27 -14.99
C PRO A 415 26.24 15.87 -16.20
N LYS A 416 27.58 15.83 -16.20
CA LYS A 416 28.39 16.25 -17.36
C LYS A 416 28.17 15.32 -18.56
N GLY A 417 28.13 14.01 -18.33
CA GLY A 417 27.80 13.02 -19.35
C GLY A 417 26.40 13.22 -19.94
N ALA A 418 25.39 13.41 -19.08
CA ALA A 418 24.03 13.70 -19.54
C ALA A 418 23.95 14.98 -20.40
N LYS A 419 24.64 16.04 -20.00
CA LYS A 419 24.72 17.28 -20.80
C LYS A 419 25.41 17.05 -22.16
N ALA A 420 26.48 16.26 -22.19
CA ALA A 420 27.16 15.88 -23.43
C ALA A 420 26.26 15.05 -24.35
N MET A 421 25.48 14.12 -23.78
CA MET A 421 24.49 13.34 -24.52
C MET A 421 23.37 14.22 -25.09
N ALA A 422 22.87 15.19 -24.33
CA ALA A 422 21.87 16.12 -24.82
C ALA A 422 22.40 16.98 -25.98
N GLY A 423 23.66 17.43 -25.87
CA GLY A 423 24.36 18.13 -26.96
C GLY A 423 24.52 17.25 -28.20
N LEU A 424 24.94 16.00 -28.03
CA LEU A 424 25.08 15.03 -29.12
C LEU A 424 23.75 14.78 -29.85
N VAL A 425 22.66 14.57 -29.11
CA VAL A 425 21.32 14.39 -29.69
C VAL A 425 20.92 15.65 -30.47
N GLN A 426 21.19 16.84 -29.94
CA GLN A 426 20.89 18.10 -30.61
C GLN A 426 21.72 18.27 -31.89
N ASP A 427 23.02 17.98 -31.86
CA ASP A 427 23.91 18.05 -33.01
C ASP A 427 23.43 17.08 -34.11
N PHE A 428 23.06 15.85 -33.73
CA PHE A 428 22.46 14.88 -34.65
C PHE A 428 21.18 15.41 -35.32
N LEU A 429 20.25 15.97 -34.54
CA LEU A 429 18.99 16.51 -35.09
C LEU A 429 19.23 17.69 -36.03
N VAL A 430 20.17 18.58 -35.71
CA VAL A 430 20.53 19.71 -36.59
C VAL A 430 21.12 19.20 -37.90
N MET A 431 22.00 18.20 -37.87
CA MET A 431 22.56 17.59 -39.08
C MET A 431 21.48 16.87 -39.90
N LYS A 432 20.55 16.19 -39.24
CA LYS A 432 19.41 15.53 -39.90
C LYS A 432 18.49 16.53 -40.59
N GLN A 433 18.13 17.63 -39.93
CA GLN A 433 17.30 18.70 -40.49
C GLN A 433 17.94 19.37 -41.72
N ARG A 434 19.28 19.45 -41.75
CA ARG A 434 20.05 19.96 -42.90
C ARG A 434 20.22 18.94 -44.02
N GLY A 435 19.77 17.70 -43.83
CA GLY A 435 19.97 16.59 -44.77
C GLY A 435 21.41 16.06 -44.82
N SER A 436 22.25 16.42 -43.85
CA SER A 436 23.67 16.03 -43.82
C SER A 436 23.90 14.61 -43.31
N VAL A 437 22.93 14.02 -42.60
CA VAL A 437 23.00 12.67 -42.02
C VAL A 437 21.65 11.98 -42.14
N LYS A 438 21.66 10.72 -42.57
CA LYS A 438 20.49 9.83 -42.45
C LYS A 438 20.51 9.10 -41.12
N GLY A 439 19.34 8.86 -40.53
CA GLY A 439 19.23 8.17 -39.22
C GLY A 439 19.79 6.74 -39.21
N GLU A 440 19.97 6.11 -40.37
CA GLU A 440 20.60 4.79 -40.55
C GLU A 440 22.13 4.82 -40.50
N GLU A 441 22.74 5.97 -40.79
CA GLU A 441 24.19 6.09 -40.92
C GLU A 441 24.85 6.60 -39.63
N VAL A 442 24.06 7.04 -38.65
CA VAL A 442 24.56 7.77 -37.47
C VAL A 442 25.54 6.94 -36.63
N GLU A 443 25.34 5.64 -36.50
CA GLU A 443 26.25 4.73 -35.80
C GLU A 443 27.65 4.73 -36.45
N LYS A 444 27.69 4.60 -37.77
CA LYS A 444 28.93 4.58 -38.54
C LYS A 444 29.65 5.93 -38.48
N ILE A 445 28.90 7.03 -38.56
CA ILE A 445 29.45 8.38 -38.46
C ILE A 445 30.07 8.60 -37.08
N LEU A 446 29.37 8.22 -36.00
CA LEU A 446 29.87 8.36 -34.64
C LEU A 446 31.09 7.50 -34.36
N SER A 447 31.09 6.25 -34.80
CA SER A 447 32.20 5.32 -34.52
C SER A 447 33.47 5.66 -35.28
N THR A 448 33.39 6.31 -36.45
CA THR A 448 34.54 6.51 -37.36
C THR A 448 34.98 7.95 -37.53
N THR A 449 34.16 8.95 -37.19
CA THR A 449 34.46 10.38 -37.42
C THR A 449 34.36 11.20 -36.15
N GLU A 450 34.96 12.40 -36.15
CA GLU A 450 34.83 13.36 -35.04
C GLU A 450 33.67 14.36 -35.22
N LEU A 451 32.84 14.20 -36.25
CA LEU A 451 31.83 15.19 -36.65
C LEU A 451 30.82 15.51 -35.55
N LEU A 452 30.52 14.53 -34.70
CA LEU A 452 29.54 14.62 -33.61
C LEU A 452 30.20 14.70 -32.22
N ASP A 453 31.52 14.86 -32.14
CA ASP A 453 32.27 14.77 -30.89
C ASP A 453 32.33 16.08 -30.12
N ARG A 454 31.91 17.19 -30.74
CA ARG A 454 32.00 18.53 -30.16
C ARG A 454 31.43 18.56 -28.73
N SER A 455 30.28 17.95 -28.53
CA SER A 455 29.58 17.90 -27.26
C SER A 455 30.22 16.93 -26.25
N LEU A 456 31.00 15.95 -26.72
CA LEU A 456 31.69 14.94 -25.88
C LEU A 456 33.03 15.43 -25.34
N ARG A 457 33.73 16.32 -26.05
CA ARG A 457 35.08 16.80 -25.69
C ARG A 457 35.16 17.41 -24.28
N GLY A 458 34.11 18.08 -23.81
CA GLY A 458 34.08 18.71 -22.48
C GLY A 458 33.97 17.75 -21.29
N VAL A 459 33.74 16.45 -21.56
CA VAL A 459 33.65 15.41 -20.52
C VAL A 459 35.00 14.77 -20.23
N PHE A 460 35.95 14.88 -21.17
CA PHE A 460 37.26 14.21 -21.13
C PHE A 460 38.44 15.19 -21.10
N ALA A 461 38.16 16.49 -20.97
CA ALA A 461 39.16 17.55 -20.82
C ALA A 461 39.67 17.67 -19.37
#